data_AF-A0AA43IIF3-F1
#
_entry.id   AF-A0AA43IIF3-F1
#
_cell.length_a   1.000
_cell.length_b   1.000
_cell.length_c   1.000
_cell.angle_alpha   90.00
_cell.angle_beta   90.00
_cell.angle_gamma   90.00
#
_symmetry.space_group_name_H-M   'P 1'
#
loop_
_entity.id
_entity.type
_entity.pdbx_description
1 polymer ?
#
loop_
_entity_poly.entity_id
_entity_poly.type
_entity_poly.pdbx_seq_one_letter_code
_entity_poly.pdbx_strand_id
1 'polypeptide(L)'
;QGQYLANYFQGAFPNHDTAEDGFKGTSPVRSFPPNGYGLYDIIGNVWELCSDWYSVAQMADNVVVSNPKGPSATNDPDDPYAIKHVSKGGSFACSSQYCSNYKPSGRQGSAYDSGMNHTGFRCVKDAE
;
A
#
# COMPACT_ATOMS: atom_id res chain seq x y z
N GLN A 1 16.14 5.80 21.67
CA GLN A 1 15.46 4.64 21.06
C GLN A 1 14.62 5.17 19.91
N GLY A 2 14.57 4.47 18.78
CA GLY A 2 13.77 4.90 17.63
C GLY A 2 12.29 4.72 17.92
N GLN A 3 11.47 5.68 17.51
CA GLN A 3 10.02 5.57 17.56
C GLN A 3 9.52 4.99 16.23
N TYR A 4 8.61 4.02 16.28
CA TYR A 4 7.90 3.55 15.09
C TYR A 4 6.97 4.66 14.57
N LEU A 5 7.01 4.89 13.26
CA LEU A 5 6.24 5.96 12.59
C LEU A 5 5.10 5.40 11.73
N ALA A 6 4.86 4.09 11.79
CA ALA A 6 3.83 3.38 11.06
C ALA A 6 3.60 1.99 11.69
N ASN A 7 2.43 1.41 11.40
CA ASN A 7 2.05 0.07 11.82
C ASN A 7 2.45 -0.98 10.77
N TYR A 8 3.37 -1.87 11.12
CA TYR A 8 3.83 -2.98 10.27
C TYR A 8 4.34 -4.14 11.15
N PHE A 9 4.66 -5.29 10.57
CA PHE A 9 5.05 -6.44 11.36
C PHE A 9 6.48 -6.31 11.91
N GLN A 10 6.66 -6.48 13.22
CA GLN A 10 7.98 -6.62 13.88
C GLN A 10 8.18 -8.03 14.45
N GLY A 11 9.43 -8.49 14.56
CA GLY A 11 9.73 -9.83 15.06
C GLY A 11 9.98 -10.86 13.94
N ALA A 12 9.50 -12.09 14.11
CA ALA A 12 9.77 -13.22 13.20
C ALA A 12 8.51 -13.59 12.40
N PHE A 13 8.40 -13.05 11.18
CA PHE A 13 7.27 -13.29 10.29
C PHE A 13 7.20 -14.76 9.84
N PRO A 14 6.01 -15.39 9.73
CA PRO A 14 4.68 -14.90 10.11
C PRO A 14 4.27 -15.26 11.55
N ASN A 15 5.13 -15.92 12.31
CA ASN A 15 4.73 -16.65 13.52
C ASN A 15 4.80 -15.84 14.82
N HIS A 16 5.58 -14.77 14.86
CA HIS A 16 5.81 -14.01 16.09
C HIS A 16 5.90 -12.51 15.83
N ASP A 17 4.77 -11.83 15.99
CA ASP A 17 4.67 -10.38 15.98
C ASP A 17 4.97 -9.81 17.38
N THR A 18 6.01 -8.99 17.50
CA THR A 18 6.40 -8.35 18.76
C THR A 18 5.57 -7.11 19.09
N ALA A 19 4.82 -6.55 18.13
CA ALA A 19 4.02 -5.33 18.29
C ALA A 19 4.80 -4.18 18.96
N GLU A 20 6.04 -3.97 18.53
CA GLU A 20 6.89 -2.89 19.03
C GLU A 20 6.34 -1.51 18.64
N ASP A 21 5.53 -1.44 17.59
CA ASP A 21 4.74 -0.27 17.20
C ASP A 21 3.42 -0.11 18.00
N GLY A 22 3.06 -1.09 18.83
CA GLY A 22 1.86 -1.14 19.65
C GLY A 22 0.69 -1.96 19.09
N PHE A 23 0.80 -2.53 17.88
CA PHE A 23 -0.31 -3.23 17.21
C PHE A 23 0.12 -4.56 16.57
N LYS A 24 -0.73 -5.59 16.64
CA LYS A 24 -0.55 -6.89 15.93
C LYS A 24 -1.43 -7.05 14.69
N GLY A 25 -2.13 -5.98 14.35
CA GLY A 25 -3.26 -5.95 13.44
C GLY A 25 -3.48 -4.51 13.01
N THR A 26 -4.71 -4.14 12.65
CA THR A 26 -5.00 -2.73 12.35
C THR A 26 -4.80 -1.84 13.58
N SER A 27 -4.35 -0.62 13.33
CA SER A 27 -4.36 0.48 14.29
C SER A 27 -5.50 1.45 13.95
N PRO A 28 -6.06 2.17 14.94
CA PRO A 28 -6.92 3.32 14.65
C PRO A 28 -6.24 4.26 13.63
N VAL A 29 -7.04 4.87 12.75
CA VAL A 29 -6.50 5.91 11.85
C VAL A 29 -5.94 7.06 12.67
N ARG A 30 -4.81 7.63 12.22
CA ARG A 30 -4.05 8.69 12.89
C ARG A 30 -3.38 8.26 14.20
N SER A 31 -3.06 6.97 14.37
CA SER A 31 -2.24 6.51 15.49
C SER A 31 -0.79 6.97 15.42
N PHE A 32 -0.26 7.19 14.22
CA PHE A 32 1.11 7.66 14.00
C PHE A 32 1.14 9.12 13.52
N PRO A 33 2.29 9.82 13.60
CA PRO A 33 2.40 11.21 13.13
C PRO A 33 2.08 11.36 11.63
N PRO A 34 1.51 12.51 11.21
CA PRO A 34 1.29 12.77 9.78
C PRO A 34 2.61 13.05 9.06
N ASN A 35 2.62 12.88 7.73
CA ASN A 35 3.69 13.39 6.89
C ASN A 35 3.58 14.92 6.69
N GLY A 36 4.50 15.52 5.93
CA GLY A 36 4.53 16.97 5.67
C GLY A 36 3.31 17.53 4.93
N TYR A 37 2.42 16.68 4.40
CA TYR A 37 1.14 17.06 3.78
C TYR A 37 -0.06 16.90 4.72
N GLY A 38 0.16 16.54 5.98
CA GLY A 38 -0.93 16.26 6.93
C GLY A 38 -1.61 14.90 6.71
N LEU A 39 -1.01 14.01 5.92
CA LEU A 39 -1.56 12.67 5.65
C LEU A 39 -1.04 11.66 6.68
N TYR A 40 -1.96 10.89 7.23
CA TYR A 40 -1.70 9.85 8.22
C TYR A 40 -1.72 8.47 7.57
N ASP A 41 -0.95 7.52 8.12
CA ASP A 41 -0.98 6.09 7.78
C ASP A 41 -0.89 5.80 6.27
N ILE A 42 -0.12 6.62 5.53
CA ILE A 42 0.14 6.42 4.08
C ILE A 42 1.02 5.17 3.85
N ILE A 43 1.72 4.73 4.90
CA ILE A 43 2.47 3.49 4.92
C ILE A 43 2.02 2.64 6.10
N GLY A 44 2.00 1.32 5.93
CA GLY A 44 1.55 0.37 6.95
C GLY A 44 0.04 0.40 7.17
N ASN A 45 -0.40 -0.11 8.32
CA ASN A 45 -1.80 -0.27 8.72
C ASN A 45 -2.61 -1.12 7.72
N VAL A 46 -3.13 -0.54 6.64
CA VAL A 46 -3.84 -1.28 5.59
C VAL A 46 -3.35 -0.87 4.22
N TRP A 47 -3.33 -1.84 3.31
CA TRP A 47 -3.16 -1.57 1.89
C TRP A 47 -4.27 -0.66 1.40
N GLU A 48 -3.96 0.30 0.54
CA GLU A 48 -4.93 1.25 0.03
C GLU A 48 -5.12 1.07 -1.48
N LEU A 49 -6.36 0.83 -1.90
CA LEU A 49 -6.73 0.71 -3.31
C LEU A 49 -6.68 2.08 -4.01
N CYS A 50 -6.14 2.09 -5.23
CA CYS A 50 -6.13 3.22 -6.14
C CYS A 50 -7.03 2.93 -7.36
N SER A 51 -7.49 3.99 -8.04
CA SER A 51 -8.34 3.87 -9.23
C SER A 51 -7.63 3.23 -10.43
N ASP A 52 -6.31 3.33 -10.50
CA ASP A 52 -5.50 2.86 -11.62
C ASP A 52 -5.59 1.34 -11.79
N TRP A 53 -5.65 0.88 -13.04
CA TRP A 53 -5.46 -0.53 -13.36
C TRP A 53 -4.00 -0.94 -13.11
N TYR A 54 -3.79 -2.13 -12.54
CA TYR A 54 -2.45 -2.64 -12.28
C TYR A 54 -1.80 -3.16 -13.57
N SER A 55 -0.62 -2.63 -13.87
CA SER A 55 0.28 -3.21 -14.87
C SER A 55 1.69 -3.34 -14.33
N VAL A 56 2.41 -4.38 -14.78
CA VAL A 56 3.86 -4.52 -14.60
C VAL A 56 4.67 -3.73 -15.63
N ALA A 57 4.03 -3.22 -16.69
CA ALA A 57 4.68 -2.40 -17.69
C ALA A 57 5.20 -1.11 -17.05
N GLN A 58 6.49 -0.85 -17.24
CA GLN A 58 7.12 0.37 -16.75
C GLN A 58 6.87 1.50 -17.73
N MET A 59 6.62 2.70 -17.21
CA MET A 59 6.66 3.91 -18.02
C MET A 59 8.08 4.05 -18.57
N ALA A 60 8.22 4.49 -19.82
CA ALA A 60 9.53 4.75 -20.39
C ALA A 60 10.28 5.81 -19.57
N ASP A 61 11.58 5.61 -19.38
CA ASP A 61 12.42 6.54 -18.65
C ASP A 61 12.35 7.95 -19.25
N ASN A 62 12.38 8.97 -18.38
CA ASN A 62 12.36 10.39 -18.73
C ASN A 62 11.10 10.90 -19.44
N VAL A 63 9.99 10.15 -19.41
CA VAL A 63 8.70 10.66 -19.87
C VAL A 63 8.00 11.43 -18.75
N VAL A 64 7.80 12.73 -18.95
CA VAL A 64 6.95 13.56 -18.09
C VAL A 64 5.51 13.44 -18.56
N VAL A 65 4.65 12.89 -17.71
CA VAL A 65 3.20 12.80 -17.93
C VAL A 65 2.46 13.75 -16.99
N SER A 66 1.47 14.46 -17.53
CA SER A 66 0.57 15.30 -16.73
C SER A 66 -0.65 14.48 -16.30
N ASN A 67 -0.90 14.41 -14.99
CA ASN A 67 -2.05 13.73 -14.39
C ASN A 67 -2.34 12.32 -14.95
N PRO A 68 -1.36 11.39 -14.93
CA PRO A 68 -1.56 10.04 -15.45
C PRO A 68 -2.71 9.33 -14.73
N LYS A 69 -3.50 8.55 -15.48
CA LYS A 69 -4.67 7.78 -14.98
C LYS A 69 -4.43 6.26 -15.02
N GLY A 70 -3.17 5.85 -15.16
CA GLY A 70 -2.79 4.46 -15.38
C GLY A 70 -3.07 3.95 -16.80
N PRO A 71 -2.82 2.65 -17.06
CA PRO A 71 -3.14 2.01 -18.34
C PRO A 71 -4.65 1.85 -18.52
N SER A 72 -5.11 1.52 -19.73
CA SER A 72 -6.53 1.28 -20.02
C SER A 72 -7.04 -0.11 -19.57
N ALA A 73 -6.14 -1.02 -19.19
CA ALA A 73 -6.45 -2.37 -18.75
C ALA A 73 -5.35 -2.93 -17.83
N THR A 74 -5.69 -3.98 -17.08
CA THR A 74 -4.73 -4.76 -16.30
C THR A 74 -3.70 -5.44 -17.21
N ASN A 75 -2.47 -5.60 -16.72
CA ASN A 75 -1.46 -6.44 -17.36
C ASN A 75 -0.50 -6.99 -16.30
N ASP A 76 -0.78 -8.20 -15.85
CA ASP A 76 0.01 -8.98 -14.89
C ASP A 76 0.28 -10.38 -15.47
N PRO A 77 1.47 -10.63 -16.05
CA PRO A 77 1.80 -11.91 -16.67
C PRO A 77 1.73 -13.11 -15.71
N ASP A 78 1.92 -12.87 -14.41
CA ASP A 78 1.89 -13.91 -13.39
C ASP A 78 0.45 -14.30 -13.00
N ASP A 79 -0.55 -13.48 -13.37
CA ASP A 79 -1.97 -13.71 -13.12
C ASP A 79 -2.83 -13.04 -14.20
N PRO A 80 -2.81 -13.59 -15.44
CA PRO A 80 -3.32 -12.89 -16.63
C PRO A 80 -4.84 -12.77 -16.69
N TYR A 81 -5.58 -13.51 -15.86
CA TYR A 81 -7.04 -13.52 -15.85
C TYR A 81 -7.65 -12.59 -14.80
N ALA A 82 -6.85 -12.14 -13.82
CA ALA A 82 -7.34 -11.27 -12.77
C ALA A 82 -7.35 -9.80 -13.21
N ILE A 83 -8.51 -9.15 -13.03
CA ILE A 83 -8.66 -7.70 -13.19
C ILE A 83 -8.20 -7.04 -11.88
N LYS A 84 -7.06 -6.36 -11.91
CA LYS A 84 -6.43 -5.81 -10.70
C LYS A 84 -6.38 -4.30 -10.73
N HIS A 85 -6.67 -3.69 -9.59
CA HIS A 85 -6.34 -2.30 -9.30
C HIS A 85 -4.97 -2.20 -8.62
N VAL A 86 -4.32 -1.05 -8.78
CA VAL A 86 -3.11 -0.74 -8.02
C VAL A 86 -3.46 -0.62 -6.54
N SER A 87 -2.63 -1.23 -5.69
CA SER A 87 -2.67 -1.05 -4.25
C SER A 87 -1.32 -0.56 -3.73
N LYS A 88 -1.34 0.36 -2.77
CA LYS A 88 -0.19 1.09 -2.25
C LYS A 88 -0.17 1.09 -0.72
N GLY A 89 0.98 1.41 -0.15
CA GLY A 89 1.13 1.70 1.28
C GLY A 89 1.54 0.51 2.15
N GLY A 90 1.37 -0.73 1.71
CA GLY A 90 1.61 -1.88 2.59
C GLY A 90 0.52 -2.00 3.68
N SER A 91 0.69 -2.90 4.63
CA SER A 91 -0.26 -3.10 5.74
C SER A 91 0.47 -3.49 7.02
N PHE A 92 -0.29 -3.70 8.10
CA PHE A 92 0.22 -4.25 9.36
C PHE A 92 0.92 -5.61 9.18
N ALA A 93 0.57 -6.37 8.12
CA ALA A 93 1.19 -7.66 7.83
C ALA A 93 2.51 -7.57 7.05
N CYS A 94 2.91 -6.38 6.59
CA CYS A 94 4.15 -6.21 5.86
C CYS A 94 5.37 -6.26 6.81
N SER A 95 6.45 -6.89 6.38
CA SER A 95 7.68 -7.07 7.17
C SER A 95 8.90 -6.87 6.29
N SER A 96 9.99 -6.34 6.87
CA SER A 96 11.28 -6.24 6.19
C SER A 96 11.81 -7.59 5.68
N GLN A 97 11.34 -8.71 6.25
CA GLN A 97 11.76 -10.07 5.88
C GLN A 97 11.06 -10.64 4.63
N TYR A 98 9.85 -10.17 4.31
CA TYR A 98 9.00 -10.81 3.29
C TYR A 98 8.34 -9.80 2.36
N CYS A 99 7.73 -8.75 2.92
CA CYS A 99 7.02 -7.74 2.16
C CYS A 99 7.40 -6.35 2.65
N SER A 100 8.30 -5.68 1.91
CA SER A 100 8.75 -4.31 2.23
C SER A 100 8.00 -3.23 1.44
N ASN A 101 6.81 -3.56 0.93
CA ASN A 101 6.00 -2.65 0.11
C ASN A 101 5.29 -1.54 0.90
N TYR A 102 5.52 -1.45 2.23
CA TYR A 102 5.22 -0.24 2.98
C TYR A 102 6.10 0.96 2.58
N LYS A 103 7.12 0.77 1.74
CA LYS A 103 7.87 1.89 1.16
C LYS A 103 6.96 2.72 0.22
N PRO A 104 7.10 4.05 0.15
CA PRO A 104 6.28 4.88 -0.74
C PRO A 104 6.29 4.44 -2.23
N SER A 105 7.41 3.89 -2.71
CA SER A 105 7.53 3.34 -4.07
C SER A 105 6.85 1.97 -4.24
N GLY A 106 6.65 1.22 -3.15
CA GLY A 106 6.05 -0.11 -3.14
C GLY A 106 4.63 -0.09 -3.69
N ARG A 107 4.30 -1.07 -4.54
CA ARG A 107 2.99 -1.24 -5.16
C ARG A 107 2.73 -2.71 -5.45
N GLN A 108 1.48 -3.11 -5.47
CA GLN A 108 1.07 -4.43 -5.94
C GLN A 108 -0.28 -4.35 -6.67
N GLY A 109 -0.66 -5.43 -7.35
CA GLY A 109 -2.00 -5.59 -7.89
C GLY A 109 -2.91 -6.26 -6.87
N SER A 110 -4.13 -5.75 -6.73
CA SER A 110 -5.18 -6.39 -5.94
C SER A 110 -6.40 -6.56 -6.83
N ALA A 111 -6.95 -7.78 -6.89
CA ALA A 111 -8.12 -8.06 -7.71
C ALA A 111 -9.32 -7.25 -7.21
N TYR A 112 -10.05 -6.64 -8.14
CA TYR A 112 -11.11 -5.67 -7.85
C TYR A 112 -12.27 -6.23 -7.00
N ASP A 113 -12.45 -7.55 -7.05
CA ASP A 113 -13.51 -8.31 -6.40
C ASP A 113 -13.04 -9.04 -5.13
N SER A 114 -11.80 -8.82 -4.70
CA SER A 114 -11.21 -9.52 -3.55
C SER A 114 -11.23 -8.69 -2.27
N GLY A 115 -11.85 -9.23 -1.23
CA GLY A 115 -11.80 -8.69 0.13
C GLY A 115 -10.68 -9.32 0.96
N MET A 116 -9.88 -8.51 1.66
CA MET A 116 -8.81 -8.98 2.56
C MET A 116 -8.85 -8.15 3.86
N ASN A 117 -8.51 -8.77 5.00
CA ASN A 117 -8.55 -8.12 6.32
C ASN A 117 -7.53 -6.98 6.52
N HIS A 118 -6.59 -6.84 5.59
CA HIS A 118 -5.52 -5.85 5.61
C HIS A 118 -5.61 -4.84 4.46
N THR A 119 -6.78 -4.75 3.80
CA THR A 119 -7.00 -3.86 2.65
C THR A 119 -8.15 -2.90 2.94
N GLY A 120 -7.93 -1.62 2.65
CA GLY A 120 -8.90 -0.54 2.71
C GLY A 120 -8.68 0.46 1.59
N PHE A 121 -9.08 1.71 1.80
CA PHE A 121 -8.91 2.80 0.85
C PHE A 121 -9.04 4.15 1.55
N ARG A 122 -8.57 5.21 0.87
CA ARG A 122 -8.90 6.60 1.19
C ARG A 122 -9.44 7.30 -0.04
N CYS A 123 -10.36 8.24 0.15
CA CYS A 123 -10.94 9.01 -0.94
C CYS A 123 -10.10 10.24 -1.26
N VAL A 124 -10.16 10.66 -2.51
CA VAL A 124 -9.67 11.96 -2.99
C VAL A 124 -10.81 12.68 -3.71
N LYS A 125 -10.68 14.00 -3.84
CA LYS A 125 -11.55 14.82 -4.67
C LYS A 125 -10.70 15.82 -5.44
N ASP A 126 -11.17 16.24 -6.61
CA ASP A 126 -10.55 17.32 -7.34
C ASP A 126 -10.65 18.64 -6.54
N ALA A 127 -9.68 19.52 -6.74
CA ALA A 127 -9.73 20.87 -6.20
C ALA A 127 -10.83 21.66 -6.92
N GLU A 128 -11.47 22.57 -6.18
CA GLU A 128 -12.44 23.52 -6.74
C GLU A 128 -11.74 24.62 -7.56
#